data_AF-A0A6P3BZA1-F1
#
_entry.id   AF-A0A6P3BZA1-F1
#
_cell.length_a   1.000
_cell.length_b   1.000
_cell.length_c   1.000
_cell.angle_alpha   90.00
_cell.angle_beta   90.00
_cell.angle_gamma   90.00
#
_symmetry.space_group_name_H-M   'P 1'
#
loop_
_entity.id
_entity.type
_entity.pdbx_description
1 polymer ?
#
loop_
_entity_poly.entity_id
_entity_poly.type
_entity_poly.pdbx_seq_one_letter_code
_entity_poly.pdbx_strand_id
1 'polypeptide(L)'
;MTQCLIDGIRSTLSHWRRSFAIPRAISLTQKVSSITTVKQRLAAICHLFDWRVTGHVVSCNPVAPMKGPNYTTKQGKMTVLDATEAGQLLDSVDVRMPIGLRDRALIALMVLSFTQIGAALTMRVDDVYVRQH
;
A
#
# COMPACT_ATOMS: atom_id res chain seq x y z
N MET A 1 29.09 -33.45 -14.31
CA MET A 1 28.37 -33.79 -13.06
C MET A 1 27.40 -32.69 -12.59
N THR A 2 27.55 -31.44 -13.03
CA THR A 2 26.67 -30.31 -12.68
C THR A 2 25.36 -30.25 -13.50
N GLN A 3 25.36 -30.74 -14.74
CA GLN A 3 24.16 -30.76 -15.60
C GLN A 3 23.03 -31.64 -15.03
N CYS A 4 23.36 -32.82 -14.50
CA CYS A 4 22.37 -33.78 -13.98
C CYS A 4 21.64 -33.26 -12.72
N LEU A 5 22.33 -32.46 -11.88
CA LEU A 5 21.72 -31.82 -10.71
C LEU A 5 20.75 -30.70 -11.13
N ILE A 6 21.13 -29.92 -12.14
CA ILE A 6 20.29 -28.85 -12.72
C ILE A 6 19.08 -29.45 -13.42
N ASP A 7 19.24 -30.59 -14.11
CA ASP A 7 18.15 -31.28 -14.81
C ASP A 7 17.19 -32.00 -13.84
N GLY A 8 17.69 -32.52 -12.70
CA GLY A 8 16.87 -33.03 -11.61
C GLY A 8 16.04 -31.95 -10.90
N ILE A 9 16.60 -30.75 -10.74
CA ILE A 9 15.87 -29.57 -10.25
C ILE A 9 14.85 -29.10 -11.30
N ARG A 10 15.18 -29.18 -12.59
CA ARG A 10 14.27 -28.82 -13.70
C ARG A 10 13.09 -29.79 -13.82
N SER A 11 13.30 -31.09 -13.62
CA SER A 11 12.22 -32.10 -13.69
C SER A 11 11.28 -32.00 -12.49
N THR A 12 11.83 -31.76 -11.29
CA THR A 12 11.05 -31.51 -10.06
C THR A 12 10.30 -30.17 -10.11
N LEU A 13 10.87 -29.13 -10.72
CA LEU A 13 10.19 -27.86 -11.02
C LEU A 13 9.07 -28.02 -12.06
N SER A 14 9.21 -28.92 -13.04
CA SER A 14 8.18 -29.17 -14.06
C SER A 14 6.93 -29.86 -13.50
N HIS A 15 7.10 -30.70 -12.47
CA HIS A 15 6.02 -31.27 -11.66
C HIS A 15 5.36 -30.18 -10.79
N TRP A 16 6.17 -29.26 -10.24
CA TRP A 16 5.70 -28.07 -9.49
C TRP A 16 4.84 -27.11 -10.34
N ARG A 17 5.10 -27.04 -11.65
CA ARG A 17 4.39 -26.20 -12.62
C ARG A 17 2.93 -26.60 -12.85
N ARG A 18 2.54 -27.84 -12.51
CA ARG A 18 1.17 -28.38 -12.72
C ARG A 18 0.32 -28.47 -11.45
N SER A 19 0.94 -28.56 -10.28
CA SER A 19 0.22 -28.87 -9.02
C SER A 19 -0.06 -27.68 -8.11
N PHE A 20 0.16 -26.44 -8.57
CA PHE A 20 0.22 -25.33 -7.61
C PHE A 20 -1.15 -24.91 -7.07
N ALA A 21 -1.30 -25.01 -5.76
CA ALA A 21 -2.42 -24.52 -4.95
C ALA A 21 -2.62 -22.99 -4.96
N ILE A 22 -1.72 -22.21 -5.61
CA ILE A 22 -1.73 -20.75 -5.55
C ILE A 22 -2.93 -20.09 -6.25
N PRO A 23 -3.37 -20.50 -7.46
CA PRO A 23 -4.57 -19.94 -8.08
C PRO A 23 -5.82 -20.17 -7.21
N ARG A 24 -5.90 -21.32 -6.53
CA ARG A 24 -6.96 -21.62 -5.56
C ARG A 24 -6.82 -20.78 -4.28
N ALA A 25 -5.60 -20.54 -3.80
CA ALA A 25 -5.37 -19.66 -2.66
C ALA A 25 -5.74 -18.19 -2.97
N ILE A 26 -5.50 -17.72 -4.20
CA ILE A 26 -5.89 -16.37 -4.63
C ILE A 26 -7.42 -16.24 -4.64
N SER A 27 -8.15 -17.20 -5.21
CA SER A 27 -9.62 -17.16 -5.24
C SER A 27 -10.25 -17.27 -3.85
N LEU A 28 -9.62 -18.01 -2.93
CA LEU A 28 -10.03 -18.06 -1.52
C LEU A 28 -9.71 -16.75 -0.77
N THR A 29 -8.54 -16.14 -1.01
CA THR A 29 -8.14 -14.88 -0.36
C THR A 29 -9.00 -13.71 -0.82
N GLN A 30 -9.44 -13.70 -2.08
CA GLN A 30 -10.37 -12.68 -2.60
C GLN A 30 -11.75 -12.69 -1.90
N LYS A 31 -12.17 -13.82 -1.33
CA LYS A 31 -13.45 -13.89 -0.59
C LYS A 31 -13.37 -13.19 0.77
N VAL A 32 -12.17 -13.07 1.34
CA VAL A 32 -11.95 -12.60 2.72
C VAL A 32 -11.20 -11.26 2.76
N SER A 33 -10.49 -10.89 1.69
CA SER A 33 -9.65 -9.68 1.61
C SER A 33 -10.02 -8.80 0.42
N SER A 34 -9.75 -7.50 0.56
CA SER A 34 -9.92 -6.55 -0.54
C SER A 34 -9.01 -6.91 -1.73
N ILE A 35 -9.49 -6.62 -2.94
CA ILE A 35 -8.77 -6.94 -4.17
C ILE A 35 -7.40 -6.23 -4.22
N THR A 36 -7.32 -5.00 -3.70
CA THR A 36 -6.06 -4.23 -3.60
C THR A 36 -5.04 -4.92 -2.69
N THR A 37 -5.47 -5.42 -1.53
CA THR A 37 -4.60 -6.17 -0.62
C THR A 37 -4.08 -7.46 -1.26
N VAL A 38 -4.93 -8.18 -2.02
CA VAL A 38 -4.49 -9.39 -2.74
C VAL A 38 -3.43 -9.05 -3.80
N LYS A 39 -3.61 -7.95 -4.55
CA LYS A 39 -2.61 -7.49 -5.54
C LYS A 39 -1.29 -7.09 -4.88
N GLN A 40 -1.34 -6.37 -3.76
CA GLN A 40 -0.14 -5.96 -3.02
C GLN A 40 0.64 -7.17 -2.51
N ARG A 41 -0.05 -8.16 -1.93
CA ARG A 41 0.57 -9.42 -1.47
C ARG A 41 1.19 -10.20 -2.62
N LEU A 42 0.49 -10.30 -3.76
CA LEU A 42 1.02 -10.96 -4.94
C LEU A 42 2.27 -10.26 -5.48
N ALA A 43 2.26 -8.93 -5.56
CA ALA A 43 3.42 -8.15 -5.99
C ALA A 43 4.63 -8.34 -5.05
N ALA A 44 4.41 -8.36 -3.74
CA ALA A 44 5.49 -8.62 -2.76
C ALA A 44 6.14 -10.00 -2.98
N ILE A 45 5.32 -11.02 -3.25
CA ILE A 45 5.82 -12.37 -3.55
C ILE A 45 6.58 -12.38 -4.89
N CYS A 46 6.06 -11.71 -5.93
CA CYS A 46 6.78 -11.58 -7.21
C CYS A 46 8.15 -10.95 -7.01
N HIS A 47 8.22 -9.79 -6.35
CA HIS A 47 9.47 -9.08 -6.11
C HIS A 47 10.46 -9.87 -5.25
N LEU A 48 9.97 -10.63 -4.26
CA LEU A 48 10.82 -11.51 -3.46
C LEU A 48 11.48 -12.58 -4.33
N PHE A 49 10.72 -13.23 -5.22
CA PHE A 49 11.28 -14.26 -6.11
C PHE A 49 12.14 -13.67 -7.23
N ASP A 50 11.81 -12.49 -7.74
CA ASP A 50 12.68 -11.77 -8.67
C ASP A 50 14.04 -11.48 -8.04
N TRP A 51 14.07 -11.00 -6.79
CA TRP A 51 15.31 -10.78 -6.06
C TRP A 51 16.10 -12.08 -5.81
N ARG A 52 15.41 -13.18 -5.49
CA ARG A 52 16.04 -14.51 -5.33
C ARG A 52 16.63 -15.06 -6.63
N VAL A 53 16.02 -14.75 -7.78
CA VAL A 53 16.54 -15.12 -9.10
C VAL A 53 17.78 -14.29 -9.44
N THR A 54 17.77 -12.97 -9.17
CA THR A 54 18.96 -12.12 -9.33
C THR A 54 20.13 -12.60 -8.49
N GLY A 55 19.87 -13.13 -7.29
CA GLY A 55 20.89 -13.73 -6.42
C GLY A 55 21.34 -15.15 -6.81
N HIS A 56 20.90 -15.69 -7.96
CA HIS A 56 21.18 -17.05 -8.44
C HIS A 56 20.77 -18.19 -7.50
N VAL A 57 19.93 -17.93 -6.49
CA VAL A 57 19.44 -18.96 -5.54
C VAL A 57 18.34 -19.81 -6.17
N VAL A 58 17.54 -19.23 -7.07
CA VAL A 58 16.44 -19.89 -7.78
C VAL A 58 16.63 -19.71 -9.28
N SER A 59 16.42 -20.78 -10.07
CA SER A 59 16.67 -20.78 -11.51
C SER A 59 15.62 -20.01 -12.33
N CYS A 60 14.37 -19.93 -11.88
CA CYS A 60 13.32 -19.13 -12.50
C CYS A 60 12.23 -18.71 -11.49
N ASN A 61 11.61 -17.54 -11.71
CA ASN A 61 10.55 -17.05 -10.82
C ASN A 61 9.27 -17.89 -11.04
N PRO A 62 8.77 -18.61 -10.00
CA PRO A 62 7.57 -19.44 -10.11
C PRO A 62 6.27 -18.63 -10.19
N VAL A 63 6.31 -17.35 -9.86
CA VAL A 63 5.15 -16.43 -9.78
C VAL A 63 5.06 -15.52 -11.01
N ALA A 64 6.08 -15.53 -11.87
CA ALA A 64 6.10 -14.77 -13.13
C ALA A 64 4.86 -14.96 -14.05
N PRO A 65 4.26 -16.16 -14.21
CA PRO A 65 3.07 -16.31 -15.05
C PRO A 65 1.77 -15.83 -14.40
N MET A 66 1.80 -15.36 -13.15
CA MET A 66 0.59 -14.99 -12.42
C MET A 66 0.15 -13.57 -12.76
N LYS A 67 -1.01 -13.47 -13.39
CA LYS A 67 -1.69 -12.18 -13.59
C LYS A 67 -2.55 -11.88 -12.37
N GLY A 68 -2.21 -10.82 -11.63
CA GLY A 68 -3.01 -10.37 -10.50
C GLY A 68 -4.43 -9.96 -10.95
N PRO A 69 -5.42 -10.00 -10.04
CA PRO A 69 -6.78 -9.60 -10.38
C PRO A 69 -6.82 -8.15 -10.90
N ASN A 70 -7.54 -7.95 -12.01
CA ASN A 70 -7.71 -6.62 -12.57
C ASN A 70 -8.64 -5.83 -11.63
N TYR A 71 -8.10 -4.74 -11.08
CA TYR A 71 -8.84 -3.83 -10.23
C TYR A 71 -8.60 -2.45 -10.82
N THR A 72 -9.62 -1.93 -11.47
CA THR A 72 -9.67 -0.60 -12.05
C THR A 72 -10.73 0.18 -11.30
N THR A 73 -10.29 1.11 -10.46
CA THR A 73 -11.19 2.06 -9.81
C THR A 73 -11.41 3.21 -10.79
N LYS A 74 -12.63 3.41 -11.27
CA LYS A 74 -12.96 4.51 -12.19
C LYS A 74 -13.08 5.88 -11.50
N GLN A 75 -13.06 5.91 -10.17
CA GLN A 75 -13.23 7.14 -9.38
C GLN A 75 -12.68 6.97 -7.97
N GLY A 76 -11.98 7.98 -7.46
CA GLY A 76 -11.63 8.04 -6.04
C GLY A 76 -12.89 8.15 -5.19
N LYS A 77 -13.00 7.37 -4.11
CA LYS A 77 -14.12 7.43 -3.17
C LYS A 77 -14.05 8.67 -2.25
N MET A 78 -12.96 9.44 -2.31
CA MET A 78 -12.82 10.69 -1.58
C MET A 78 -13.66 11.76 -2.26
N THR A 79 -14.81 12.05 -1.68
CA THR A 79 -15.52 13.29 -1.92
C THR A 79 -14.60 14.43 -1.52
N VAL A 80 -14.36 15.36 -2.44
CA VAL A 80 -13.62 16.58 -2.15
C VAL A 80 -14.43 17.35 -1.11
N LEU A 81 -13.83 17.62 0.06
CA LEU A 81 -14.47 18.38 1.12
C LEU A 81 -14.63 19.82 0.64
N ASP A 82 -15.87 20.32 0.58
CA ASP A 82 -16.11 21.71 0.21
C ASP A 82 -15.55 22.66 1.29
N ALA A 83 -15.17 23.87 0.89
CA ALA A 83 -14.61 24.86 1.82
C ALA A 83 -15.58 25.20 2.96
N THR A 84 -16.89 25.19 2.67
CA THR A 84 -17.94 25.46 3.66
C THR A 84 -18.07 24.31 4.65
N GLU A 85 -18.05 23.06 4.16
CA GLU A 85 -18.11 21.86 4.99
C GLU A 85 -16.88 21.73 5.89
N ALA A 86 -15.69 22.10 5.39
CA ALA A 86 -14.47 22.12 6.17
C ALA A 86 -14.54 23.13 7.33
N GLY A 87 -15.11 24.32 7.10
CA GLY A 87 -15.34 25.31 8.15
C GLY A 87 -16.28 24.79 9.24
N GLN A 88 -17.42 24.20 8.85
CA GLN A 88 -18.38 23.59 9.78
C GLN A 88 -17.74 22.48 10.63
N LEU A 89 -16.88 21.67 10.02
CA LEU A 89 -16.14 20.61 10.71
C LEU A 89 -15.20 21.20 11.77
N LEU A 90 -14.48 22.27 11.45
CA LEU A 90 -13.56 22.94 12.40
C LEU A 90 -14.31 23.61 13.56
N ASP A 91 -15.50 24.18 13.31
CA ASP A 91 -16.31 24.83 14.34
C ASP A 91 -17.00 23.82 15.28
N SER A 92 -17.15 22.57 14.86
CA SER A 92 -17.70 21.49 15.70
C SER A 92 -16.77 21.03 16.82
N VAL A 93 -15.48 21.39 16.77
CA VAL A 93 -14.47 20.98 17.75
C VAL A 93 -14.54 21.87 19.00
N ASP A 94 -14.72 21.26 20.18
CA ASP A 94 -14.76 21.98 21.45
C ASP A 94 -13.40 22.60 21.81
N VAL A 95 -13.30 23.92 21.75
CA VAL A 95 -12.07 24.69 22.05
C VAL A 95 -11.92 25.07 23.53
N ARG A 96 -12.81 24.62 24.42
CA ARG A 96 -12.74 24.94 25.86
C ARG A 96 -11.55 24.29 26.54
N MET A 97 -11.07 23.17 26.02
CA MET A 97 -9.91 22.46 26.54
C MET A 97 -8.69 22.69 25.63
N PRO A 98 -7.48 22.72 26.19
CA PRO A 98 -6.25 22.86 25.40
C PRO A 98 -6.07 21.74 24.36
N ILE A 99 -6.63 20.55 24.61
CA ILE A 99 -6.63 19.44 23.64
C ILE A 99 -7.44 19.78 22.38
N GLY A 100 -8.61 20.41 22.53
CA GLY A 100 -9.45 20.74 21.40
C GLY A 100 -8.91 21.91 20.57
N LEU A 101 -8.21 22.87 21.20
CA LEU A 101 -7.45 23.89 20.48
C LEU A 101 -6.35 23.28 19.61
N ARG A 102 -5.63 22.27 20.13
CA ARG A 102 -4.59 21.55 19.38
C ARG A 102 -5.19 20.79 18.20
N ASP A 103 -6.25 20.03 18.42
CA ASP A 103 -6.87 19.21 17.37
C ASP A 103 -7.47 20.08 16.27
N ARG A 104 -8.15 21.18 16.64
CA ARG A 104 -8.65 22.16 15.66
C ARG A 104 -7.51 22.77 14.83
N ALA A 105 -6.41 23.15 15.46
CA ALA A 105 -5.25 23.71 14.75
C ALA A 105 -4.60 22.70 13.80
N LEU A 106 -4.45 21.44 14.23
CA LEU A 106 -3.88 20.38 13.39
C LEU A 106 -4.78 20.04 12.19
N ILE A 107 -6.09 19.92 12.40
CA ILE A 107 -7.05 19.67 11.32
C ILE A 107 -7.05 20.87 10.35
N ALA A 108 -7.07 22.10 10.85
CA ALA A 108 -7.04 23.30 10.01
C ALA A 108 -5.75 23.37 9.16
N LEU A 109 -4.59 23.06 9.75
CA LEU A 109 -3.32 23.01 9.03
C LEU A 109 -3.36 21.99 7.89
N MET A 110 -3.88 20.79 8.17
CA MET A 110 -3.99 19.73 7.16
C MET A 110 -4.92 20.10 6.02
N VAL A 111 -6.05 20.73 6.32
CA VAL A 111 -7.02 21.18 5.30
C VAL A 111 -6.42 22.30 4.45
N LEU A 112 -5.75 23.28 5.05
CA LEU A 112 -5.20 24.43 4.34
C LEU A 112 -3.99 24.07 3.46
N SER A 113 -3.10 23.22 3.96
CA SER A 113 -1.80 22.95 3.33
C SER A 113 -1.74 21.61 2.58
N PHE A 114 -2.84 20.85 2.57
CA PHE A 114 -2.92 19.49 1.99
C PHE A 114 -1.79 18.56 2.50
N THR A 115 -1.38 18.74 3.75
CA THR A 115 -0.27 17.98 4.34
C THR A 115 -0.71 16.59 4.77
N GLN A 116 0.21 15.62 4.66
CA GLN A 116 0.02 14.30 5.26
C GLN A 116 0.07 14.39 6.80
N ILE A 117 -0.67 13.50 7.48
CA ILE A 117 -0.74 13.41 8.95
C ILE A 117 0.66 13.35 9.57
N GLY A 118 1.56 12.56 8.97
CA GLY A 118 2.93 12.42 9.45
C GLY A 118 3.70 13.74 9.50
N ALA A 119 3.56 14.57 8.45
CA ALA A 119 4.24 15.85 8.37
C ALA A 119 3.70 16.85 9.41
N ALA A 120 2.38 16.90 9.59
CA ALA A 120 1.75 17.76 10.60
C ALA A 120 2.18 17.40 12.03
N LEU A 121 2.39 16.11 12.32
CA LEU A 121 2.83 15.65 13.64
C LEU A 121 4.32 15.92 13.91
N THR A 122 5.16 15.96 12.88
CA THR A 122 6.60 16.21 13.03
C THR A 122 6.99 17.69 12.96
N MET A 123 6.04 18.57 12.64
CA MET A 123 6.30 20.01 12.48
C MET A 123 6.73 20.64 13.81
N ARG A 124 7.83 21.38 13.78
CA ARG A 124 8.32 22.17 14.91
C ARG A 124 7.83 23.60 14.82
N VAL A 125 7.86 24.30 15.96
CA VAL A 125 7.53 25.74 16.01
C VAL A 125 8.51 26.55 15.15
N ASP A 126 9.77 26.10 15.04
CA ASP A 126 10.80 26.72 14.21
C ASP A 126 10.52 26.64 12.70
N ASP A 127 9.67 25.71 12.26
CA ASP A 127 9.32 25.53 10.84
C ASP A 127 8.25 26.56 10.39
N VAL A 128 7.64 27.29 11.33
CA VAL A 128 6.55 28.24 11.03
C VAL A 128 7.11 29.61 10.65
N TYR A 129 7.06 29.92 9.36
CA TYR A 129 7.40 31.24 8.85
C TYR A 129 6.17 32.17 8.80
N VAL A 130 6.11 33.16 9.69
CA VAL A 130 5.07 34.20 9.67
C VAL A 130 5.48 35.29 8.68
N ARG A 131 4.88 35.29 7.48
CA ARG A 131 5.05 36.40 6.53
C ARG A 131 4.24 37.60 7.03
N GLN A 132 4.93 38.56 7.66
CA GLN A 132 4.35 39.87 7.92
C GLN A 132 4.22 40.63 6.59
N HIS A 133 3.06 41.22 6.36
CA HIS A 133 2.73 41.93 5.13
C HIS A 133 2.54 43.42 5.39
#